data_AF-M2VPZ4-F1
#
_entry.id   AF-M2VPZ4-F1
#
_cell.length_a   1.000
_cell.length_b   1.000
_cell.length_c   1.000
_cell.angle_alpha   90.00
_cell.angle_beta   90.00
_cell.angle_gamma   90.00
#
_symmetry.space_group_name_H-M   'P 1'
#
loop_
_entity.id
_entity.type
_entity.pdbx_description
1 polymer ?
#
loop_
_entity_poly.entity_id
_entity_poly.type
_entity_poly.pdbx_seq_one_letter_code
_entity_poly.pdbx_strand_id
1 'polypeptide(L)'
;MHPSHRPTTGQQQRVRHYASNADSYFLFNLLTSPKLFDRVGALLPEHRERLFPPAETLSMFLAQVLSADGSCQAAVNDAMVKRVIGGLKPGSTDSGGYCKARSRLPQSMISALARQTGGIIAEGAASWWHWRGRRVRLVDGVTVTLADTEENQAAYPQLVIFDEFH
;
A
#
# COMPACT_ATOMS: atom_id res chain seq x y z
N MET A 1 21.94 -32.67 -10.82
CA MET A 1 22.71 -31.83 -9.87
C MET A 1 21.95 -30.52 -9.71
N HIS A 2 21.07 -30.40 -8.71
CA HIS A 2 20.39 -29.14 -8.43
C HIS A 2 21.34 -28.28 -7.60
N PRO A 3 21.78 -27.10 -8.09
CA PRO A 3 22.56 -26.21 -7.25
C PRO A 3 21.62 -25.65 -6.19
N SER A 4 21.81 -26.10 -4.95
CA SER A 4 21.18 -25.55 -3.75
C SER A 4 21.79 -24.18 -3.47
N HIS A 5 21.41 -23.18 -4.27
CA HIS A 5 21.73 -21.80 -3.98
C HIS A 5 20.98 -21.38 -2.73
N ARG A 6 21.70 -21.18 -1.62
CA ARG A 6 21.21 -20.48 -0.42
C ARG A 6 21.67 -19.01 -0.44
N PRO A 7 21.00 -18.09 -1.17
CA PRO A 7 21.08 -16.66 -0.92
C PRO A 7 20.01 -16.22 0.09
N THR A 8 19.36 -17.16 0.78
CA THR A 8 18.17 -16.92 1.60
C THR A 8 18.45 -15.93 2.73
N THR A 9 19.60 -16.02 3.41
CA THR A 9 19.91 -15.16 4.56
C THR A 9 20.03 -13.69 4.15
N GLY A 10 20.75 -13.37 3.08
CA GLY A 10 20.95 -11.99 2.63
C GLY A 10 19.68 -11.36 2.06
N GLN A 11 18.88 -12.13 1.31
CA GLN A 11 17.60 -11.65 0.80
C GLN A 11 16.59 -11.44 1.94
N GLN A 12 16.51 -12.36 2.89
CA GLN A 12 15.63 -12.23 4.07
C GLN A 12 16.01 -11.03 4.94
N GLN A 13 17.31 -10.79 5.16
CA GLN A 13 17.78 -9.61 5.89
C GLN A 13 17.39 -8.31 5.19
N ARG A 14 17.55 -8.22 3.86
CA ARG A 14 17.14 -7.05 3.09
C ARG A 14 15.63 -6.83 3.16
N VAL A 15 14.83 -7.88 3.00
CA VAL A 15 13.36 -7.79 3.10
C VAL A 15 12.96 -7.30 4.49
N ARG A 16 13.55 -7.87 5.56
CA ARG A 16 13.30 -7.41 6.94
C ARG A 16 13.70 -5.95 7.14
N HIS A 17 14.85 -5.54 6.63
CA HIS A 17 15.31 -4.15 6.71
C HIS A 17 14.33 -3.18 6.04
N TYR A 18 13.86 -3.49 4.83
CA TYR A 18 12.87 -2.63 4.17
C TYR A 18 11.52 -2.66 4.88
N ALA A 19 11.07 -3.84 5.34
CA ALA A 19 9.81 -3.96 6.08
C ALA A 19 9.83 -3.18 7.41
N SER A 20 10.95 -3.18 8.14
CA SER A 20 11.10 -2.42 9.39
C SER A 20 11.22 -0.92 9.19
N ASN A 21 11.55 -0.45 7.98
CA ASN A 21 11.76 0.96 7.64
C ASN A 21 10.71 1.50 6.63
N ALA A 22 9.62 0.76 6.39
CA ALA A 22 8.56 1.13 5.45
C ALA A 22 7.63 2.22 6.02
N ASP A 23 8.22 3.32 6.44
CA ASP A 23 7.51 4.44 7.04
C ASP A 23 6.98 5.43 5.97
N SER A 24 6.20 6.42 6.38
CA SER A 24 5.60 7.39 5.44
C SER A 24 6.62 8.16 4.60
N TYR A 25 7.82 8.44 5.13
CA TYR A 25 8.85 9.20 4.42
C TYR A 25 9.57 8.32 3.40
N PHE A 26 9.92 7.09 3.78
CA PHE A 26 10.45 6.08 2.89
C PHE A 26 9.50 5.81 1.72
N LEU A 27 8.21 5.66 2.00
CA LEU A 27 7.20 5.42 0.97
C LEU A 27 6.97 6.64 0.09
N PHE A 28 7.04 7.85 0.65
CA PHE A 28 6.99 9.07 -0.15
C PHE A 28 8.16 9.12 -1.15
N ASN A 29 9.39 8.89 -0.68
CA ASN A 29 10.56 8.85 -1.54
C ASN A 29 10.49 7.76 -2.61
N LEU A 30 9.87 6.61 -2.29
CA LEU A 30 9.64 5.56 -3.27
C LEU A 30 8.65 5.98 -4.34
N LEU A 31 7.52 6.61 -3.95
CA LEU A 31 6.52 7.14 -4.87
C LEU A 31 7.09 8.25 -5.76
N THR A 32 8.02 9.05 -5.25
CA THR A 32 8.71 10.09 -6.02
C THR A 32 10.01 9.61 -6.68
N SER A 33 10.29 8.30 -6.67
CA SER A 33 11.47 7.75 -7.34
C SER A 33 11.34 7.82 -8.86
N PRO A 34 12.45 7.83 -9.63
CA PRO A 34 12.39 7.91 -11.10
C PRO A 34 11.53 6.84 -11.77
N LYS A 35 11.33 5.69 -11.12
CA LYS A 35 10.50 4.60 -11.66
C LYS A 35 9.01 4.86 -11.55
N LEU A 36 8.58 5.67 -10.57
CA LEU A 36 7.17 5.86 -10.22
C LEU A 36 6.70 7.31 -10.42
N PHE A 37 7.62 8.29 -10.40
CA PHE A 37 7.32 9.72 -10.39
C PHE A 37 6.34 10.14 -11.49
N ASP A 38 6.64 9.81 -12.75
CA ASP A 38 5.80 10.20 -13.89
C ASP A 38 4.40 9.58 -13.80
N ARG A 39 4.31 8.31 -13.35
CA ARG A 39 3.02 7.65 -13.19
C ARG A 39 2.22 8.25 -12.06
N VAL A 40 2.85 8.51 -10.92
CA VAL A 40 2.21 9.17 -9.78
C VAL A 40 1.66 10.51 -10.24
N GLY A 41 2.47 11.35 -10.90
CA GLY A 41 2.06 12.65 -11.43
C GLY A 41 0.86 12.56 -12.37
N ALA A 42 0.85 11.60 -13.29
CA ALA A 42 -0.26 11.39 -14.23
C ALA A 42 -1.56 10.90 -13.58
N LEU A 43 -1.50 10.37 -12.35
CA LEU A 43 -2.66 9.84 -11.63
C LEU A 43 -3.12 10.75 -10.48
N LEU A 44 -2.37 11.81 -10.17
CA LEU A 44 -2.76 12.75 -9.13
C LEU A 44 -4.06 13.46 -9.52
N PRO A 45 -5.09 13.49 -8.65
CA PRO A 45 -6.25 14.31 -8.87
C PRO A 45 -5.88 15.79 -8.81
N GLU A 46 -6.73 16.67 -9.34
CA GLU A 46 -6.59 18.10 -9.09
C GLU A 46 -6.61 18.35 -7.57
N HIS A 47 -5.58 19.01 -7.07
CA HIS A 47 -5.40 19.21 -5.64
C HIS A 47 -4.74 20.56 -5.36
N ARG A 48 -4.83 20.98 -4.10
CA ARG A 48 -4.08 22.12 -3.58
C ARG A 48 -3.00 21.58 -2.67
N GLU A 49 -1.83 22.22 -2.71
CA GLU A 49 -0.73 21.95 -1.77
C GLU A 49 -1.14 22.44 -0.38
N ARG A 50 -1.62 21.50 0.45
CA ARG A 50 -2.01 21.71 1.85
C ARG A 50 -1.21 20.76 2.74
N LEU A 51 -1.68 20.49 3.96
CA LEU A 51 -1.00 19.58 4.89
C LEU A 51 -0.97 18.12 4.40
N PHE A 52 -2.01 17.70 3.67
CA PHE A 52 -2.18 16.33 3.16
C PHE A 52 -2.46 16.35 1.65
N PRO A 53 -1.47 16.68 0.80
CA PRO A 53 -1.61 16.48 -0.65
C PRO A 53 -1.72 14.98 -0.96
N PRO A 54 -2.18 14.59 -2.16
CA PRO A 54 -2.51 13.19 -2.44
C PRO A 54 -1.28 12.25 -2.36
N ALA A 55 -0.09 12.70 -2.76
CA ALA A 55 1.13 11.90 -2.65
C ALA A 55 1.53 11.62 -1.18
N GLU A 56 1.48 12.65 -0.32
CA GLU A 56 1.71 12.53 1.13
C GLU A 56 0.64 11.64 1.78
N THR A 57 -0.62 11.83 1.39
CA THR A 57 -1.73 11.03 1.92
C THR A 57 -1.57 9.56 1.55
N LEU A 58 -1.13 9.27 0.32
CA LEU A 58 -0.88 7.91 -0.13
C LEU A 58 0.30 7.27 0.62
N SER A 59 1.40 7.99 0.82
CA SER A 59 2.56 7.47 1.57
C SER A 59 2.21 7.18 3.04
N MET A 60 1.46 8.07 3.68
CA MET A 60 0.92 7.87 5.03
C MET A 60 -0.03 6.66 5.09
N PHE A 61 -0.91 6.50 4.10
CA PHE A 61 -1.85 5.38 4.07
C PHE A 61 -1.16 4.04 3.91
N LEU A 62 -0.15 3.95 3.04
CA LEU A 62 0.64 2.74 2.88
C LEU A 62 1.42 2.40 4.17
N ALA A 63 2.02 3.40 4.83
CA ALA A 63 2.69 3.20 6.12
C ALA A 63 1.71 2.73 7.20
N GLN A 64 0.50 3.32 7.24
CA GLN A 64 -0.55 2.92 8.16
C GLN A 64 -0.93 1.44 7.98
N VAL A 65 -1.19 1.01 6.75
CA VAL A 65 -1.63 -0.38 6.46
C VAL A 65 -0.53 -1.40 6.75
N LEU A 66 0.75 -1.03 6.59
CA LEU A 66 1.89 -1.89 6.88
C LEU A 66 2.28 -1.90 8.37
N SER A 67 1.75 -0.97 9.16
CA SER A 67 2.02 -0.88 10.60
C SER A 67 1.22 -1.92 11.38
N ALA A 68 1.82 -2.47 12.44
CA ALA A 68 1.16 -3.38 13.36
C ALA A 68 0.00 -2.72 14.15
N ASP A 69 0.09 -1.41 14.42
CA ASP A 69 -0.97 -0.66 15.11
C ASP A 69 -2.12 -0.28 14.15
N GLY A 70 -1.80 0.03 12.89
CA GLY A 70 -2.78 0.31 11.84
C GLY A 70 -3.68 1.54 12.07
N SER A 71 -3.54 2.27 13.18
CA SER A 71 -4.47 3.35 13.52
C SER A 71 -4.18 4.64 12.73
N CYS A 72 -5.24 5.41 12.45
CA CYS A 72 -5.07 6.73 11.84
C CYS A 72 -4.33 7.69 12.78
N GLN A 73 -4.48 7.52 14.10
CA GLN A 73 -3.83 8.38 15.08
C GLN A 73 -2.31 8.17 15.08
N ALA A 74 -1.85 6.92 15.05
CA ALA A 74 -0.42 6.63 14.96
C ALA A 74 0.18 7.18 13.66
N ALA A 75 -0.50 7.02 12.53
CA ALA A 75 -0.04 7.54 11.24
C ALA A 75 0.11 9.07 11.25
N VAL A 76 -0.85 9.79 11.84
CA VAL A 76 -0.78 11.27 11.95
C VAL A 76 0.29 11.70 12.95
N ASN A 77 0.42 11.04 14.09
CA ASN A 77 1.45 11.33 15.07
C ASN A 77 2.86 11.17 14.46
N ASP A 78 3.11 10.07 13.76
CA ASP A 78 4.37 9.82 13.05
C ASP A 78 4.66 10.90 12.00
N ALA A 79 3.66 11.27 11.19
CA ALA A 79 3.81 12.34 10.21
C ALA A 79 4.13 13.69 10.88
N MET A 80 3.50 14.03 12.01
CA MET A 80 3.80 15.27 12.73
C MET A 80 5.20 15.26 13.34
N VAL A 81 5.64 14.13 13.91
CA VAL A 81 7.02 13.96 14.40
C VAL A 81 8.03 14.16 13.28
N LYS A 82 7.80 13.57 12.10
CA LYS A 82 8.68 13.73 10.92
C LYS A 82 8.75 15.15 10.41
N ARG A 83 7.63 15.89 10.43
CA ARG A 83 7.64 17.33 10.10
C ARG A 83 8.55 18.11 11.03
N VAL A 84 8.46 17.85 12.35
CA VAL A 84 9.32 18.50 13.34
C VAL A 84 10.79 18.15 13.12
N ILE A 85 11.10 16.87 12.89
CA ILE A 85 12.47 16.42 12.55
C ILE A 85 12.98 17.13 11.28
N GLY A 86 12.11 17.32 10.28
CA GLY A 86 12.42 18.06 9.05
C GLY A 86 12.43 19.59 9.21
N GLY A 87 12.34 20.13 10.42
CA GLY A 87 12.39 21.58 10.68
C GLY A 87 11.10 22.34 10.30
N LEU A 88 10.02 21.62 10.01
CA LEU A 88 8.71 22.20 9.70
C LEU A 88 7.87 22.34 10.97
N LYS A 89 6.95 23.30 10.97
CA LYS A 89 5.97 23.41 12.06
C LYS A 89 5.09 22.15 12.11
N PRO A 90 4.83 21.60 13.32
CA PRO A 90 3.85 20.55 13.46
C PRO A 90 2.48 21.08 13.03
N GLY A 91 1.72 20.23 12.34
CA GLY A 91 0.30 20.45 12.09
C GLY A 91 -0.56 20.01 13.28
N SER A 92 -1.87 19.92 13.07
CA SER A 92 -2.77 19.30 14.04
C SER A 92 -2.54 17.79 14.11
N THR A 93 -2.60 17.22 15.31
CA THR A 93 -2.60 15.77 15.54
C THR A 93 -3.98 15.15 15.42
N ASP A 94 -5.02 15.94 15.12
CA ASP A 94 -6.35 15.43 14.80
C ASP A 94 -6.32 14.59 13.51
N SER A 95 -6.85 13.37 13.60
CA SER A 95 -6.87 12.45 12.46
C SER A 95 -7.95 12.76 11.42
N GLY A 96 -8.91 13.63 11.72
CA GLY A 96 -10.03 13.96 10.83
C GLY A 96 -9.58 14.57 9.51
N GLY A 97 -8.55 15.42 9.52
CA GLY A 97 -7.96 15.99 8.30
C GLY A 97 -7.36 14.92 7.38
N TYR A 98 -6.58 14.01 7.97
CA TYR A 98 -5.96 12.90 7.26
C TYR A 98 -7.00 11.90 6.75
N CYS A 99 -7.97 11.49 7.58
CA CYS A 99 -9.05 10.58 7.17
C CYS A 99 -9.82 11.11 5.97
N LYS A 100 -10.17 12.41 5.96
CA LYS A 100 -10.85 13.06 4.83
C LYS A 100 -9.98 13.09 3.57
N ALA A 101 -8.68 13.33 3.71
CA ALA A 101 -7.75 13.30 2.58
C ALA A 101 -7.63 11.88 2.01
N ARG A 102 -7.48 10.87 2.88
CA ARG A 102 -7.41 9.46 2.51
C ARG A 102 -8.64 8.99 1.74
N SER A 103 -9.84 9.36 2.19
CA SER A 103 -11.10 9.05 1.49
C SER A 103 -11.23 9.68 0.11
N ARG A 104 -10.42 10.70 -0.23
CA ARG A 104 -10.40 11.35 -1.55
C ARG A 104 -9.39 10.73 -2.51
N LEU A 105 -8.55 9.80 -2.05
CA LEU A 105 -7.60 9.13 -2.93
C LEU A 105 -8.36 8.34 -4.01
N PRO A 106 -8.09 8.57 -5.30
CA PRO A 106 -8.78 7.83 -6.35
C PRO A 106 -8.40 6.34 -6.29
N GLN A 107 -9.40 5.46 -6.27
CA GLN A 107 -9.17 4.01 -6.36
C GLN A 107 -8.41 3.63 -7.63
N SER A 108 -8.63 4.35 -8.73
CA SER A 108 -7.91 4.19 -10.00
C SER A 108 -6.41 4.45 -9.85
N MET A 109 -6.01 5.46 -9.07
CA MET A 109 -4.61 5.76 -8.77
C MET A 109 -3.96 4.60 -8.03
N ILE A 110 -4.59 4.14 -6.94
CA ILE A 110 -4.07 3.04 -6.11
C ILE A 110 -3.95 1.75 -6.95
N SER A 111 -5.00 1.42 -7.70
CA SER A 111 -5.04 0.21 -8.54
C SER A 111 -3.98 0.24 -9.64
N ALA A 112 -3.77 1.40 -10.27
CA ALA A 112 -2.75 1.55 -11.32
C ALA A 112 -1.33 1.44 -10.77
N LEU A 113 -1.04 2.08 -9.63
CA LEU A 113 0.27 2.01 -8.98
C LEU A 113 0.57 0.60 -8.46
N ALA A 114 -0.42 -0.10 -7.90
CA ALA A 114 -0.29 -1.48 -7.48
C ALA A 114 0.08 -2.40 -8.66
N ARG A 115 -0.61 -2.26 -9.80
CA ARG A 115 -0.31 -3.03 -11.02
C ARG A 115 1.07 -2.72 -11.58
N GLN A 116 1.47 -1.45 -11.64
CA GLN A 116 2.80 -1.07 -12.11
C GLN A 116 3.90 -1.64 -11.19
N THR A 117 3.73 -1.51 -9.88
CA THR A 117 4.69 -2.04 -8.90
C THR A 117 4.79 -3.55 -9.01
N GLY A 118 3.67 -4.25 -9.16
CA GLY A 118 3.63 -5.69 -9.43
C GLY A 118 4.35 -6.06 -10.73
N GLY A 119 4.23 -5.25 -11.78
CA GLY A 119 4.96 -5.41 -13.04
C GLY A 119 6.47 -5.30 -12.85
N ILE A 120 6.94 -4.24 -12.17
CA ILE A 120 8.36 -4.02 -11.86
C ILE A 120 8.94 -5.22 -11.08
N ILE A 121 8.20 -5.72 -10.08
CA ILE A 121 8.61 -6.90 -9.29
C ILE A 121 8.66 -8.15 -10.17
N ALA A 122 7.66 -8.35 -11.03
CA ALA A 122 7.57 -9.52 -11.89
C ALA A 122 8.66 -9.54 -12.98
N GLU A 123 9.04 -8.39 -13.52
CA GLU A 123 10.15 -8.25 -14.48
C GLU A 123 11.52 -8.44 -13.82
N GLY A 124 11.68 -7.98 -12.58
CA GLY A 124 12.90 -8.18 -11.80
C GLY A 124 13.06 -9.57 -11.21
N ALA A 125 12.07 -10.45 -11.33
CA ALA A 125 12.11 -11.80 -10.79
C ALA A 125 13.12 -12.67 -11.57
N ALA A 126 13.94 -13.41 -10.83
CA ALA A 126 14.98 -14.23 -11.44
C ALA A 126 14.37 -15.38 -12.25
N SER A 127 14.88 -15.61 -13.46
CA SER A 127 14.38 -16.66 -14.37
C SER A 127 14.50 -18.07 -13.79
N TRP A 128 15.45 -18.32 -12.87
CA TRP A 128 15.60 -19.61 -12.18
C TRP A 128 14.54 -19.87 -11.09
N TRP A 129 13.69 -18.89 -10.76
CA TRP A 129 12.49 -19.12 -9.94
C TRP A 129 11.32 -19.72 -10.75
N HIS A 130 11.46 -19.82 -12.07
CA HIS A 130 10.46 -20.47 -12.90
C HIS A 130 10.47 -21.99 -12.73
N TRP A 131 9.28 -22.57 -12.53
CA TRP A 131 9.09 -24.02 -12.57
C TRP A 131 8.75 -24.46 -13.99
N ARG A 132 9.62 -25.30 -14.59
CA ARG A 132 9.48 -25.75 -16.00
C ARG A 132 9.25 -24.58 -16.99
N GLY A 133 9.97 -23.47 -16.79
CA GLY A 133 9.85 -22.27 -17.61
C GLY A 133 8.63 -21.40 -17.33
N ARG A 134 7.81 -21.72 -16.31
CA ARG A 134 6.62 -20.96 -15.93
C ARG A 134 6.80 -20.24 -14.59
N ARG A 135 6.25 -19.03 -14.46
CA ARG A 135 6.22 -18.27 -13.21
C ARG A 135 5.39 -19.01 -12.14
N VAL A 136 5.95 -19.15 -10.95
CA VAL A 136 5.23 -19.68 -9.77
C VAL A 136 4.78 -18.50 -8.90
N ARG A 137 3.57 -18.55 -8.37
CA ARG A 137 3.01 -17.54 -7.46
C ARG A 137 2.51 -18.23 -6.19
N LEU A 138 2.91 -17.70 -5.04
CA LEU A 138 2.25 -18.00 -3.77
C LEU A 138 1.22 -16.90 -3.53
N VAL A 139 -0.02 -17.29 -3.25
CA VAL A 139 -1.12 -16.35 -3.00
C VAL A 139 -1.61 -16.58 -1.58
N ASP A 140 -1.68 -15.51 -0.82
CA ASP A 140 -2.34 -15.45 0.48
C ASP A 140 -3.59 -14.57 0.35
N GLY A 141 -4.65 -14.89 1.09
CA GLY A 141 -5.95 -14.26 0.96
C GLY A 141 -6.44 -13.72 2.30
N VAL A 142 -7.01 -12.52 2.29
CA VAL A 142 -7.71 -11.94 3.43
C VAL A 142 -9.15 -11.63 3.06
N THR A 143 -10.07 -11.89 3.98
CA THR A 143 -11.48 -11.48 3.86
C THR A 143 -11.70 -10.24 4.71
N VAL A 144 -12.44 -9.28 4.18
CA VAL A 144 -12.87 -8.07 4.90
C VAL A 144 -14.38 -7.96 4.87
N THR A 145 -14.97 -7.55 5.98
CA THR A 145 -16.41 -7.26 6.06
C THR A 145 -16.65 -5.82 5.63
N LEU A 146 -17.59 -5.62 4.71
CA LEU A 146 -18.05 -4.30 4.27
C LEU A 146 -19.36 -3.94 4.96
N ALA A 147 -19.69 -2.65 4.98
CA ALA A 147 -21.00 -2.22 5.44
C ALA A 147 -22.10 -2.82 4.56
N ASP A 148 -23.21 -3.17 5.18
CA ASP A 148 -24.37 -3.73 4.49
C ASP A 148 -25.14 -2.61 3.78
N THR A 149 -24.73 -2.30 2.54
CA THR A 149 -25.34 -1.29 1.68
C THR A 149 -25.82 -1.94 0.39
N GLU A 150 -26.87 -1.39 -0.23
CA GLU A 150 -27.39 -1.90 -1.51
C GLU A 150 -26.31 -1.92 -2.60
N GLU A 151 -25.46 -0.90 -2.65
CA GLU A 151 -24.33 -0.84 -3.59
C GLU A 151 -23.32 -1.99 -3.35
N ASN A 152 -22.97 -2.26 -2.10
CA ASN A 152 -22.06 -3.37 -1.76
C ASN A 152 -22.72 -4.73 -2.03
N GLN A 153 -24.02 -4.89 -1.76
CA GLN A 153 -24.73 -6.14 -2.06
C GLN A 153 -24.84 -6.38 -3.58
N ALA A 154 -25.02 -5.34 -4.38
CA ALA A 154 -25.05 -5.46 -5.83
C ALA A 154 -23.68 -5.87 -6.41
N ALA A 155 -22.58 -5.35 -5.86
CA ALA A 155 -21.22 -5.67 -6.31
C ALA A 155 -20.68 -7.00 -5.73
N TYR A 156 -21.09 -7.33 -4.50
CA TYR A 156 -20.64 -8.48 -3.72
C TYR A 156 -21.86 -9.19 -3.09
N PRO A 157 -22.67 -9.89 -3.90
CA PRO A 157 -23.91 -10.51 -3.43
C PRO A 157 -23.61 -11.58 -2.38
N GLN A 158 -24.34 -11.53 -1.25
CA GLN A 158 -24.29 -12.61 -0.27
C GLN A 158 -25.06 -13.81 -0.83
N LEU A 159 -24.47 -15.01 -0.69
CA LEU A 159 -25.18 -16.24 -1.04
C LEU A 159 -26.36 -16.41 -0.10
N VAL A 160 -27.58 -16.34 -0.64
CA VAL A 160 -28.78 -16.74 0.10
C VAL A 160 -28.80 -18.26 0.13
N ILE A 161 -28.40 -18.86 1.26
CA ILE A 161 -28.63 -20.28 1.50
C ILE A 161 -30.11 -20.42 1.86
N PHE A 162 -30.90 -20.97 0.94
CA PHE A 162 -32.24 -21.44 1.26
C PHE A 162 -32.10 -22.77 2.01
N ASP A 163 -32.32 -22.76 3.32
CA ASP A 163 -32.61 -23.98 4.07
C ASP A 163 -34.03 -24.45 3.70
N GLU A 164 -34.15 -25.15 2.57
CA GLU A 164 -35.29 -26.03 2.29
C GLU A 164 -35.04 -27.38 2.97
N PHE A 165 -35.32 -27.46 4.28
CA PHE A 165 -35.68 -28.72 4.91
C PHE A 165 -37.19 -28.68 5.17
N HIS A 166 -37.93 -29.38 4.31
CA HIS A 166 -39.35 -29.63 4.48
C HIS A 166 -39.60 -31.00 5.11
#